data_AF-A0AAT9HDI9-F1
#
_entry.id   AF-A0AAT9HDI9-F1
#
_cell.length_a   1.000
_cell.length_b   1.000
_cell.length_c   1.000
_cell.angle_alpha   90.00
_cell.angle_beta   90.00
_cell.angle_gamma   90.00
#
_symmetry.space_group_name_H-M   'P 1'
#
loop_
_entity.id
_entity.type
_entity.pdbx_description
1 polymer ?
#
loop_
_entity_poly.entity_id
_entity_poly.type
_entity_poly.pdbx_seq_one_letter_code
_entity_poly.pdbx_strand_id
1 'polypeptide(L)'
;MACAAVDSADSVIRVGTSVLPGSALPETVQAPAPEVEPGCLKVDSIAVRAGKGALVRALSASGSALGDTTYLVTDAGVKFRLLSQEAVNALGYEGVEARTMPSPMLAMLPSGPDLTPSRRPGARRT
;
A
#
# COMPACT_ATOMS: atom_id res chain seq x y z
N MET A 1 18.17 16.16 3.41
CA MET A 1 17.27 16.43 2.26
C MET A 1 15.92 16.85 2.82
N ALA A 2 15.31 17.90 2.26
CA ALA A 2 13.97 18.34 2.64
C ALA A 2 12.93 17.45 1.95
N CYS A 3 11.94 17.01 2.71
CA CYS A 3 10.87 16.12 2.27
C CYS A 3 9.52 16.74 2.64
N ALA A 4 8.52 16.56 1.78
CA ALA A 4 7.14 16.69 2.22
C ALA A 4 6.75 15.41 2.96
N ALA A 5 6.23 15.56 4.17
CA ALA A 5 5.66 14.44 4.93
C ALA A 5 4.15 14.50 4.80
N VAL A 6 3.54 13.38 4.45
CA VAL A 6 2.09 13.24 4.41
C VAL A 6 1.70 12.15 5.40
N ASP A 7 0.88 12.52 6.37
CA ASP A 7 0.33 11.59 7.35
C ASP A 7 -1.20 11.71 7.35
N SER A 8 -1.86 10.63 7.71
CA SER A 8 -3.29 10.63 7.91
C SER A 8 -3.63 9.92 9.21
N ALA A 9 -4.21 10.72 10.11
CA ALA A 9 -4.67 10.32 11.42
C ALA A 9 -6.08 10.88 11.61
N ASP A 10 -6.96 10.11 12.26
CA ASP A 10 -8.32 10.55 12.60
C ASP A 10 -9.16 11.02 11.39
N SER A 11 -8.95 10.41 10.22
CA SER A 11 -9.60 10.82 8.95
C SER A 11 -9.25 12.25 8.50
N VAL A 12 -8.08 12.77 8.90
CA VAL A 12 -7.57 14.07 8.45
C VAL A 12 -6.24 13.86 7.75
N ILE A 13 -6.07 14.47 6.57
CA ILE A 13 -4.79 14.51 5.87
C ILE A 13 -3.97 15.68 6.40
N ARG A 14 -2.76 15.39 6.89
CA ARG A 14 -1.78 16.39 7.33
C ARG A 14 -0.59 16.38 6.38
N VAL A 15 -0.26 17.54 5.85
CA VAL A 15 0.93 17.76 5.03
C VAL A 15 1.89 18.65 5.81
N GLY A 16 3.11 18.18 5.99
CA GLY A 16 4.17 18.89 6.68
C GLY A 16 5.47 18.83 5.90
N THR A 17 6.51 19.42 6.48
CA THR A 17 7.87 19.29 5.99
C THR A 17 8.71 18.51 7.00
N SER A 18 9.65 17.73 6.49
CA SER A 18 10.60 16.97 7.29
C SER A 18 11.98 17.07 6.67
N VAL A 19 13.02 16.87 7.45
CA VAL A 19 14.40 16.81 6.96
C VAL A 19 14.97 15.46 7.36
N LEU A 20 15.35 14.68 6.34
CA LEU A 20 15.98 13.36 6.53
C LEU A 20 17.41 13.37 6.01
N PRO A 21 18.36 12.70 6.67
CA PRO A 21 19.67 12.46 6.08
C PRO A 21 19.50 11.55 4.86
N GLY A 22 20.29 11.76 3.80
CA GLY A 22 20.18 10.98 2.57
C GLY A 22 20.37 9.48 2.79
N SER A 23 21.19 9.11 3.78
CA SER A 23 21.43 7.72 4.19
C SER A 23 20.26 7.06 4.94
N ALA A 24 19.25 7.82 5.36
CA ALA A 24 18.05 7.26 5.99
C ALA A 24 16.97 6.86 4.97
N LEU A 25 17.14 7.20 3.69
CA LEU A 25 16.23 6.78 2.64
C LEU A 25 16.47 5.30 2.33
N PRO A 26 15.41 4.46 2.30
CA PRO A 26 15.56 3.10 1.82
C PRO A 26 15.92 3.09 0.34
N GLU A 27 16.48 1.98 -0.13
CA GLU A 27 16.72 1.79 -1.55
C GLU A 27 15.41 1.84 -2.35
N THR A 28 15.50 2.36 -3.56
CA THR A 28 14.36 2.40 -4.48
C THR A 28 13.98 0.99 -4.90
N VAL A 29 12.69 0.70 -4.92
CA VAL A 29 12.19 -0.59 -5.41
C VAL A 29 12.50 -0.74 -6.89
N GLN A 30 12.75 -1.98 -7.31
CA GLN A 30 12.94 -2.30 -8.71
C GLN A 30 11.66 -2.08 -9.51
N ALA A 31 11.82 -1.89 -10.82
CA ALA A 31 10.70 -1.78 -11.74
C ALA A 31 9.73 -2.97 -11.55
N PRO A 32 8.42 -2.73 -11.47
CA PRO A 32 7.44 -3.79 -11.31
C PRO A 32 7.52 -4.84 -12.41
N ALA A 33 7.13 -6.08 -12.09
CA ALA A 33 7.00 -7.13 -13.09
C ALA A 33 5.98 -6.74 -14.18
N PRO A 34 6.03 -7.32 -15.40
CA PRO A 34 5.16 -6.95 -16.52
C PRO A 34 3.66 -7.13 -16.24
N GLU A 35 3.32 -7.98 -15.28
CA GLU A 35 1.95 -8.27 -14.84
C GLU A 35 1.37 -7.18 -13.91
N VAL A 36 2.21 -6.23 -13.49
CA VAL A 36 1.82 -5.12 -12.62
C VAL A 36 1.47 -3.91 -13.48
N GLU A 37 0.25 -3.43 -13.33
CA GLU A 37 -0.23 -2.23 -14.00
C GLU A 37 0.48 -0.99 -13.42
N PRO A 38 0.96 -0.06 -14.27
CA PRO A 38 1.62 1.15 -13.79
C PRO A 38 0.66 2.02 -12.97
N GLY A 39 1.22 2.81 -12.05
CA GLY A 39 0.45 3.79 -11.29
C GLY A 39 -0.21 4.82 -12.22
N CYS A 40 -1.45 5.22 -11.90
CA CYS A 40 -2.17 6.23 -12.68
C CYS A 40 -1.45 7.59 -12.65
N LEU A 41 -0.77 7.88 -11.55
CA LEU A 41 0.11 9.04 -11.42
C LEU A 41 1.56 8.59 -11.51
N LYS A 42 2.31 9.19 -12.43
CA LYS A 42 3.72 8.88 -12.62
C LYS A 42 4.56 9.47 -11.49
N VAL A 43 5.49 8.65 -10.99
CA VAL A 43 6.56 9.05 -10.07
C VAL A 43 7.89 8.56 -10.61
N ASP A 44 8.98 9.22 -10.24
CA ASP A 44 10.33 8.85 -10.70
C ASP A 44 10.83 7.58 -10.01
N SER A 45 10.54 7.43 -8.72
CA SER A 45 10.92 6.27 -7.93
C SER A 45 9.99 6.08 -6.73
N ILE A 46 9.93 4.85 -6.25
CA ILE A 46 9.24 4.46 -5.02
C ILE A 46 10.29 3.78 -4.14
N ALA A 47 10.24 4.00 -2.83
CA ALA A 47 11.14 3.36 -1.89
C ALA A 47 10.33 2.88 -0.68
N VAL A 48 10.46 1.60 -0.37
CA VAL A 48 9.81 0.96 0.79
C VAL A 48 10.88 0.23 1.58
N ARG A 49 10.76 0.24 2.91
CA ARG A 49 11.69 -0.54 3.75
C ARG A 49 11.49 -2.03 3.47
N ALA A 50 12.59 -2.74 3.20
CA ALA A 50 12.57 -4.17 2.94
C ALA A 50 11.88 -4.95 4.08
N GLY A 51 11.07 -5.95 3.72
CA GLY A 51 10.29 -6.75 4.67
C GLY A 51 9.21 -5.96 5.42
N LYS A 52 8.79 -4.79 4.92
CA LYS A 52 7.68 -4.01 5.45
C LYS A 52 6.57 -3.89 4.39
N GLY A 53 5.34 -3.99 4.87
CA GLY A 53 4.15 -3.68 4.10
C GLY A 53 3.13 -2.97 4.97
N ALA A 54 2.06 -2.49 4.36
CA ALA A 54 0.97 -1.85 5.07
C ALA A 54 -0.37 -2.20 4.42
N LEU A 55 -1.38 -2.43 5.27
CA LEU A 55 -2.77 -2.32 4.82
C LEU A 55 -3.12 -0.83 4.71
N VAL A 56 -3.72 -0.46 3.59
CA VAL A 56 -4.02 0.93 3.26
C VAL A 56 -5.46 1.05 2.79
N ARG A 57 -6.17 2.07 3.29
CA ARG A 57 -7.46 2.53 2.77
C ARG A 57 -7.33 3.93 2.19
N ALA A 58 -7.97 4.17 1.07
CA ALA A 58 -7.96 5.47 0.41
C ALA A 58 -8.83 6.48 1.18
N LEU A 59 -8.34 7.70 1.30
CA LEU A 59 -9.12 8.86 1.74
C LEU A 59 -9.36 9.80 0.56
N SER A 60 -10.51 10.45 0.55
CA SER A 60 -10.81 11.57 -0.33
C SER A 60 -10.02 12.83 0.10
N ALA A 61 -10.06 13.87 -0.74
CA ALA A 61 -9.49 15.17 -0.39
C ALA A 61 -10.13 15.81 0.86
N SER A 62 -11.37 15.44 1.19
CA SER A 62 -12.05 15.88 2.42
C SER A 62 -11.69 15.05 3.65
N GLY A 63 -10.77 14.09 3.53
CA GLY A 63 -10.35 13.19 4.61
C GLY A 63 -11.31 12.02 4.88
N SER A 64 -12.45 11.97 4.20
CA SER A 64 -13.42 10.88 4.33
C SER A 64 -12.93 9.61 3.64
N ALA A 65 -13.29 8.44 4.17
CA ALA A 65 -12.98 7.17 3.52
C ALA A 65 -13.55 7.12 2.09
N LEU A 66 -12.69 6.78 1.13
CA LEU A 66 -13.06 6.65 -0.27
C LEU A 66 -13.40 5.18 -0.56
N GLY A 67 -14.64 4.81 -0.25
CA GLY A 67 -15.11 3.42 -0.34
C GLY A 67 -14.51 2.51 0.72
N ASP A 68 -14.79 1.21 0.59
CA ASP A 68 -14.40 0.22 1.61
C ASP A 68 -13.23 -0.68 1.24
N THR A 69 -12.67 -0.50 0.04
CA THR A 69 -11.57 -1.32 -0.47
C THR A 69 -10.31 -1.16 0.37
N THR A 70 -9.76 -2.29 0.82
CA THR A 70 -8.46 -2.34 1.48
C THR A 70 -7.41 -2.78 0.47
N TYR A 71 -6.26 -2.12 0.51
CA TYR A 71 -5.11 -2.41 -0.34
C TYR A 71 -3.96 -2.92 0.53
N LEU A 72 -3.25 -3.95 0.08
CA LEU A 72 -1.95 -4.33 0.64
C LEU A 72 -0.85 -3.66 -0.19
N VAL A 73 -0.04 -2.83 0.44
CA VAL A 73 1.20 -2.31 -0.15
C VAL A 73 2.36 -3.16 0.35
N THR A 74 3.11 -3.76 -0.58
CA THR A 74 4.27 -4.61 -0.25
C THR A 74 5.58 -3.81 -0.27
N ASP A 75 6.66 -4.43 0.18
CA ASP A 75 8.01 -3.87 0.10
C ASP A 75 8.54 -3.73 -1.34
N ALA A 76 7.88 -4.36 -2.32
CA ALA A 76 8.10 -4.12 -3.74
C ALA A 76 7.45 -2.80 -4.23
N GLY A 77 6.77 -2.04 -3.37
CA GLY A 77 6.12 -0.78 -3.75
C GLY A 77 4.88 -0.97 -4.64
N VAL A 78 4.31 -2.17 -4.67
CA VAL A 78 3.12 -2.51 -5.44
C VAL A 78 1.92 -2.60 -4.50
N LYS A 79 0.79 -2.01 -4.90
CA LYS A 79 -0.49 -2.17 -4.19
C LYS A 79 -1.29 -3.32 -4.78
N PHE A 80 -1.92 -4.10 -3.93
CA PHE A 80 -2.80 -5.20 -4.29
C PHE A 80 -4.16 -5.02 -3.62
N ARG A 81 -5.25 -5.17 -4.37
CA ARG A 81 -6.59 -5.05 -3.78
C ARG A 81 -6.94 -6.30 -3.00
N LEU A 82 -7.43 -6.13 -1.77
CA LEU A 82 -8.02 -7.19 -0.97
C LEU A 82 -9.54 -7.09 -1.13
N LEU A 83 -10.15 -8.09 -1.76
CA LEU A 83 -11.57 -8.05 -2.11
C LEU A 83 -12.51 -8.39 -0.95
N SER A 84 -11.99 -8.94 0.15
CA SER A 84 -12.80 -9.29 1.31
C SER A 84 -11.98 -9.37 2.61
N GLN A 85 -12.67 -9.36 3.74
CA GLN A 85 -12.04 -9.58 5.04
C GLN A 85 -11.46 -11.00 5.16
N GLU A 86 -12.05 -12.00 4.48
CA GLU A 86 -11.45 -13.33 4.43
C GLU A 86 -10.09 -13.32 3.72
N ALA A 87 -9.89 -12.46 2.70
CA ALA A 87 -8.58 -12.28 2.07
C ALA A 87 -7.54 -11.73 3.05
N VAL A 88 -7.92 -10.72 3.84
CA VAL A 88 -7.07 -10.13 4.90
C VAL A 88 -6.65 -11.20 5.91
N ASN A 89 -7.62 -11.99 6.38
CA ASN A 89 -7.39 -13.03 7.37
C ASN A 89 -6.57 -14.20 6.81
N ALA A 90 -6.85 -14.63 5.58
CA ALA A 90 -6.12 -15.71 4.92
C ALA A 90 -4.63 -15.37 4.68
N LEU A 91 -4.32 -14.08 4.52
CA LEU A 91 -2.95 -13.57 4.41
C LEU A 91 -2.30 -13.31 5.78
N GLY A 92 -3.02 -13.54 6.88
CA GLY A 92 -2.50 -13.37 8.24
C GLY A 92 -2.45 -11.93 8.75
N TYR A 93 -3.18 -11.01 8.12
CA TYR A 93 -3.26 -9.60 8.55
C TYR A 93 -4.45 -9.34 9.48
N GLU A 94 -4.95 -10.36 10.16
CA GLU A 94 -6.03 -10.22 11.15
C GLU A 94 -5.58 -9.29 12.30
N GLY A 95 -6.43 -8.34 12.67
CA GLY A 95 -6.14 -7.36 13.72
C GLY A 95 -5.15 -6.26 13.34
N VAL A 96 -4.62 -6.25 12.10
CA VAL A 96 -3.79 -5.16 11.59
C VAL A 96 -4.69 -3.99 11.18
N GLU A 97 -4.52 -2.86 11.85
CA GLU A 97 -5.25 -1.64 11.50
C GLU A 97 -4.76 -1.10 10.15
N ALA A 98 -5.69 -0.91 9.22
CA ALA A 98 -5.38 -0.33 7.93
C ALA A 98 -5.05 1.16 8.10
N ARG A 99 -3.86 1.54 7.66
CA ARG A 99 -3.46 2.94 7.57
C ARG A 99 -4.31 3.63 6.52
N THR A 100 -4.54 4.91 6.71
CA THR A 100 -5.18 5.72 5.69
C THR A 100 -4.12 6.33 4.76
N MET A 101 -4.52 6.68 3.54
CA MET A 101 -3.64 7.38 2.59
C MET A 101 -4.48 8.23 1.64
N PRO A 102 -4.07 9.47 1.30
CA PRO A 102 -4.74 10.24 0.26
C PRO A 102 -4.84 9.47 -1.05
N SER A 103 -6.00 9.53 -1.71
CA SER A 103 -6.21 8.84 -2.98
C SER A 103 -5.17 9.17 -4.07
N PRO A 104 -4.62 10.40 -4.20
CA PRO A 104 -3.56 10.67 -5.17
C PRO A 104 -2.28 9.90 -4.87
N MET A 105 -1.86 9.78 -3.61
CA MET A 105 -0.68 8.99 -3.25
C MET A 105 -0.89 7.51 -3.53
N LEU A 106 -2.08 6.98 -3.22
CA LEU A 106 -2.40 5.60 -3.56
C LEU A 106 -2.45 5.37 -5.08
N ALA A 107 -2.77 6.39 -5.88
CA ALA A 107 -2.76 6.33 -7.34
C ALA A 107 -1.35 6.39 -7.96
N MET A 108 -0.32 6.75 -7.19
CA MET A 108 1.08 6.71 -7.63
C MET A 108 1.66 5.29 -7.58
N LEU A 109 1.09 4.41 -6.77
CA LEU A 109 1.58 3.03 -6.63
C LEU A 109 1.11 2.17 -7.81
N PRO A 110 2.02 1.40 -8.44
CA PRO A 110 1.68 0.33 -9.37
C PRO A 110 0.70 -0.66 -8.74
N SER A 111 -0.22 -1.20 -9.56
CA SER A 111 -1.28 -2.09 -9.10
C SER A 111 -1.03 -3.51 -9.58
N GLY A 112 -0.88 -4.44 -8.63
CA GLY A 112 -0.87 -5.86 -8.93
C GLY A 112 -2.28 -6.45 -9.04
N PRO A 113 -2.40 -7.76 -9.34
CA PRO A 113 -3.67 -8.45 -9.39
C PRO A 113 -4.42 -8.42 -8.06
N ASP A 114 -5.74 -8.56 -8.13
CA ASP A 114 -6.58 -8.65 -6.94
C ASP A 114 -6.24 -9.93 -6.14
N LEU A 115 -5.97 -9.77 -4.84
CA LEU A 115 -5.71 -10.91 -3.96
C LEU A 115 -7.05 -11.41 -3.42
N THR A 116 -7.42 -12.58 -3.94
CA THR A 116 -8.52 -13.37 -3.41
C THR A 116 -7.97 -14.42 -2.46
N PRO A 117 -8.76 -14.85 -1.45
CA PRO A 117 -8.39 -16.02 -0.67
C PRO A 117 -8.48 -17.24 -1.58
N SER A 118 -7.39 -17.54 -2.29
CA SER A 118 -7.26 -18.80 -3.00
C SER A 118 -7.14 -19.89 -1.94
N ARG A 119 -8.23 -20.62 -1.71
CA ARG A 119 -8.20 -21.89 -0.99
C ARG A 119 -7.15 -22.75 -1.67
N ARG A 120 -6.04 -23.01 -0.99
CA ARG A 120 -4.95 -23.86 -1.47
C ARG A 120 -5.49 -25.23 -1.92
N PRO A 121 -5.49 -25.60 -3.21
CA PRO A 121 -5.78 -26.96 -3.60
C PRO A 121 -4.53 -27.80 -3.30
N GLY A 122 -4.50 -28.46 -2.14
CA GLY A 122 -3.36 -29.31 -1.77
C GLY A 122 -3.26 -29.63 -0.30
N ALA A 123 -4.27 -30.28 0.28
CA ALA A 123 -4.09 -31.08 1.48
C ALA A 123 -4.91 -32.36 1.29
N ARG A 124 -4.36 -33.30 0.53
CA ARG A 124 -4.84 -34.68 0.50
C ARG A 124 -4.61 -35.24 1.90
N ARG A 125 -5.69 -35.45 2.65
CA ARG A 125 -5.70 -36.30 3.83
C ARG A 125 -5.67 -37.75 3.33
N THR A 126 -4.56 -38.43 3.58
CA THR A 126 -4.52 -39.89 3.75
C THR A 126 -4.19 -40.14 5.21
#